data_AF-A0A3G4VKU9-F1
#
_entry.id   AF-A0A3G4VKU9-F1
#
_cell.length_a   1.000
_cell.length_b   1.000
_cell.length_c   1.000
_cell.angle_alpha   90.00
_cell.angle_beta   90.00
_cell.angle_gamma   90.00
#
_symmetry.space_group_name_H-M   'P 1'
#
loop_
_entity.id
_entity.type
_entity.pdbx_description
1 polymer ?
#
loop_
_entity_poly.entity_id
_entity_poly.type
_entity_poly.pdbx_seq_one_letter_code
_entity_poly.pdbx_strand_id
1 'polypeptide(L)' 'MKYNPPLHIIESLDDMERFLHLSQQVEKHLYCRFQKEQLQHRHLVQLQERKIKSVSFEDAHTIYPYHPLTHLSETKQ' A
#
# COMPACT_ATOMS: atom_id res chain seq x y z
N MET A 1 -13.81 13.82 -18.71
CA MET A 1 -14.18 13.46 -17.33
C MET A 1 -12.91 13.01 -16.62
N LYS A 2 -12.50 13.67 -15.53
CA LYS A 2 -11.33 13.22 -14.74
C LYS A 2 -11.79 12.01 -13.91
N TYR A 3 -11.35 10.81 -14.30
CA TYR A 3 -11.54 9.61 -13.50
C TYR A 3 -10.70 9.78 -12.24
N ASN A 4 -11.33 10.10 -11.11
CA ASN A 4 -10.65 10.13 -9.83
C ASN A 4 -10.68 8.68 -9.32
N PRO A 5 -9.56 7.93 -9.35
CA PRO A 5 -9.58 6.56 -8.86
C PRO A 5 -10.01 6.56 -7.38
N PRO A 6 -10.71 5.52 -6.90
CA PRO A 6 -11.16 5.46 -5.53
C PRO A 6 -9.94 5.43 -4.59
N LEU A 7 -9.67 6.57 -3.95
CA LEU A 7 -8.68 6.71 -2.89
C LEU A 7 -9.29 6.18 -1.60
N HIS A 8 -8.59 5.27 -0.93
CA HIS A 8 -8.99 4.79 0.39
C HIS A 8 -8.12 5.43 1.47
N ILE A 9 -8.75 6.03 2.47
CA ILE A 9 -8.06 6.72 3.56
C ILE A 9 -7.89 5.73 4.72
N ILE A 10 -6.68 5.64 5.24
CA ILE A 10 -6.31 4.86 6.41
C ILE A 10 -5.87 5.83 7.50
N GLU A 11 -6.57 5.82 8.63
CA GLU A 11 -6.36 6.79 9.72
C GLU A 11 -5.18 6.42 10.62
N SER A 12 -4.87 5.13 10.77
CA SER A 12 -3.85 4.64 11.68
C SER A 12 -3.17 3.36 11.17
N LEU A 13 -2.05 2.98 11.79
CA LEU A 13 -1.40 1.70 11.47
C LEU A 13 -2.32 0.51 11.80
N ASP A 14 -3.11 0.58 12.86
CA ASP A 14 -4.09 -0.47 13.21
C ASP A 14 -5.17 -0.62 12.14
N ASP A 15 -5.64 0.48 11.55
CA ASP A 15 -6.58 0.45 10.45
C ASP A 15 -5.95 -0.13 9.17
N MET A 16 -4.66 0.10 8.95
CA MET A 16 -3.91 -0.58 7.88
C MET A 16 -3.90 -2.09 8.12
N GLU A 17 -3.60 -2.55 9.32
CA GLU A 17 -3.59 -3.99 9.64
C GLU A 17 -4.96 -4.62 9.41
N ARG A 18 -6.03 -3.98 9.90
CA ARG A 18 -7.41 -4.43 9.65
C ARG A 18 -7.74 -4.45 8.16
N PHE A 19 -7.36 -3.41 7.43
CA PHE A 19 -7.54 -3.34 5.98
C PHE A 19 -6.84 -4.50 5.27
N LEU A 20 -5.59 -4.79 5.65
CA LEU A 20 -4.82 -5.90 5.09
C LEU A 20 -5.45 -7.25 5.46
N HIS A 21 -5.96 -7.42 6.67
CA HIS A 21 -6.60 -8.68 7.07
C HIS A 21 -7.95 -8.95 6.38
N LEU A 22 -8.76 -7.92 6.16
CA LEU A 22 -10.15 -8.06 5.68
C LEU A 22 -10.28 -7.99 4.15
N SER A 23 -9.37 -7.31 3.47
CA SER A 23 -9.53 -6.97 2.06
C SER A 23 -8.92 -8.03 1.13
N GLN A 24 -9.73 -8.59 0.23
CA GLN A 24 -9.27 -9.39 -0.91
C GLN A 24 -8.92 -8.54 -2.15
N GLN A 25 -8.93 -7.21 -2.04
CA GLN A 25 -8.89 -6.36 -3.24
C GLN A 25 -7.50 -6.09 -3.77
N VAL A 26 -7.47 -5.92 -5.09
CA VAL A 26 -6.28 -6.11 -5.92
C VAL A 26 -5.77 -4.80 -6.52
N GLU A 27 -6.48 -3.67 -6.48
CA GLU A 27 -6.04 -2.46 -7.18
C GLU A 27 -6.58 -1.17 -6.56
N LYS A 28 -5.96 -0.69 -5.47
CA LYS A 28 -6.33 0.57 -4.81
C LYS A 28 -5.15 1.51 -4.66
N HIS A 29 -5.47 2.81 -4.56
CA HIS A 29 -4.57 3.82 -4.03
C HIS A 29 -4.97 4.08 -2.56
N LEU A 30 -3.99 4.08 -1.67
CA LEU A 30 -4.18 4.34 -0.25
C LEU A 30 -3.57 5.70 0.10
N TYR A 31 -4.24 6.45 0.97
CA TYR A 31 -3.65 7.57 1.68
C TYR A 31 -3.66 7.30 3.18
N CYS A 32 -2.50 7.33 3.81
CA CYS A 32 -2.31 7.05 5.23
C CYS A 32 -2.07 8.35 6.00
N ARG A 33 -2.80 8.57 7.09
CA ARG A 33 -2.56 9.69 8.03
C ARG A 33 -1.50 9.37 9.08
N PHE A 34 -0.55 8.51 8.71
CA PHE A 34 0.58 8.14 9.54
C PHE A 34 1.85 8.14 8.67
N GLN A 35 3.00 8.20 9.34
CA GLN A 35 4.30 8.35 8.67
C GLN A 35 4.78 7.03 8.07
N LYS A 36 5.52 7.11 6.96
CA LYS A 36 6.04 5.93 6.26
C LYS A 36 6.89 5.04 7.18
N GLU A 37 7.64 5.61 8.12
CA GLU A 37 8.52 4.90 9.05
C GLU A 37 7.77 3.94 9.98
N GLN A 38 6.46 4.14 10.15
CA GLN A 38 5.62 3.24 10.92
C GLN A 38 5.31 1.93 10.16
N LEU A 39 5.53 1.89 8.84
CA LEU A 39 5.41 0.65 8.08
C LEU A 39 6.58 -0.29 8.35
N GLN A 40 6.22 -1.50 8.74
CA GLN A 40 7.13 -2.63 8.83
C GLN A 40 7.20 -3.39 7.51
N HIS A 41 8.27 -4.18 7.33
CA HIS A 41 8.47 -5.01 6.15
C HIS A 41 7.26 -5.92 5.84
N ARG A 42 6.63 -6.51 6.86
CA ARG A 42 5.43 -7.34 6.70
C ARG A 42 4.27 -6.61 6.02
N HIS A 43 4.10 -5.32 6.28
CA HIS A 43 3.05 -4.53 5.63
C HIS A 43 3.36 -4.34 4.15
N LEU A 44 4.63 -4.12 3.79
CA LEU A 44 5.04 -3.97 2.39
C LEU A 44 4.77 -5.24 1.59
N VAL A 45 5.10 -6.41 2.14
CA VAL A 45 4.80 -7.72 1.53
C VAL A 45 3.30 -7.87 1.31
N GLN A 46 2.49 -7.60 2.32
CA GLN A 46 1.03 -7.72 2.24
C GLN A 46 0.40 -6.73 1.25
N LEU A 47 0.93 -5.51 1.14
CA LEU A 47 0.50 -4.51 0.14
C LEU A 47 0.83 -4.99 -1.28
N GLN A 48 1.99 -5.63 -1.48
CA GLN A 48 2.39 -6.20 -2.77
C GLN A 48 1.52 -7.41 -3.16
N GLU A 49 1.26 -8.34 -2.24
CA GLU A 49 0.35 -9.48 -2.46
C GLU A 49 -1.05 -9.04 -2.89
N ARG A 50 -1.53 -7.93 -2.30
CA ARG A 50 -2.81 -7.29 -2.62
C ARG A 50 -2.73 -6.34 -3.80
N LYS A 51 -1.60 -6.32 -4.52
CA LYS A 51 -1.38 -5.55 -5.74
C LYS A 51 -1.77 -4.05 -5.59
N ILE A 52 -1.55 -3.49 -4.40
CA ILE A 52 -1.83 -2.08 -4.11
C ILE A 52 -0.97 -1.18 -5.01
N LYS A 53 -1.62 -0.24 -5.72
CA LYS A 53 -0.98 0.58 -6.76
C LYS A 53 -0.05 1.63 -6.17
N SER A 54 -0.54 2.36 -5.17
CA SER A 54 0.28 3.29 -4.41
C SER A 54 -0.23 3.45 -2.99
N VAL A 55 0.68 3.80 -2.10
CA VAL A 55 0.38 4.22 -0.73
C VAL A 55 1.10 5.52 -0.49
N SER A 56 0.35 6.59 -0.27
CA SER A 56 0.87 7.91 0.10
C SER A 56 0.69 8.14 1.59
N PHE A 57 1.58 8.88 2.21
CA PHE A 57 1.64 9.11 3.66
C PHE A 57 1.56 10.61 3.97
N GLU A 58 1.40 10.94 5.25
CA GLU A 58 1.29 12.33 5.73
C GLU A 58 2.60 13.13 5.57
N ASP A 59 3.76 12.48 5.68
CA ASP A 59 5.10 13.03 5.38
C ASP A 59 5.36 13.31 3.88
N ALA A 60 4.34 13.22 3.03
CA ALA A 60 4.44 13.34 1.58
C ALA A 60 5.30 12.25 0.89
N HIS A 61 5.66 11.17 1.59
CA HIS A 61 6.19 9.99 0.93
C HIS A 61 5.11 9.22 0.18
N THR A 62 5.52 8.55 -0.89
CA THR A 62 4.67 7.62 -1.62
C THR A 62 5.47 6.39 -2.01
N ILE A 63 4.92 5.22 -1.75
CA ILE A 63 5.46 3.93 -2.21
C ILE A 63 4.56 3.34 -3.28
N TYR A 64 5.14 2.53 -4.15
CA TYR A 64 4.45 1.80 -5.20
C TYR A 64 4.71 0.30 -5.02
N PRO A 65 3.96 -0.39 -4.14
CA PRO A 65 4.24 -1.79 -3.77
C PRO A 65 4.12 -2.77 -4.95
N TYR A 66 3.23 -2.47 -5.91
CA TYR A 66 2.98 -3.31 -7.08
C TYR A 66 3.44 -2.63 -8.39
N HIS A 67 4.63 -2.02 -8.37
CA HIS A 67 5.24 -1.47 -9.57
C HIS A 67 6.23 -2.49 -10.17
N PRO A 68 6.29 -2.68 -11.51
CA PRO A 68 7.20 -3.66 -12.11
C PRO A 68 8.68 -3.51 -11.70
N LEU A 69 9.11 -2.29 -11.36
CA LEU A 69 10.47 -2.00 -10.89
C LEU A 69 10.69 -2.25 -9.39
N THR A 70 9.61 -2.40 -8.61
CA THR A 70 9.66 -2.67 -7.16
C THR A 70 9.24 -4.09 -6.83
N HIS A 71 8.91 -4.91 -7.85
CA HIS A 71 8.76 -6.35 -7.67
C HIS A 71 10.08 -6.87 -7.10
N LEU A 72 10.03 -7.24 -5.82
CA LEU A 72 10.99 -8.13 -5.21
C LEU A 72 10.93 -9.41 -6.03
N SER A 73 11.71 -9.45 -7.11
CA SER A 73 11.95 -10.66 -7.85
C SER A 73 12.55 -11.61 -6.84
N GLU A 74 11.82 -12.69 -6.54
CA GLU A 74 12.46 -13.93 -6.13
C GLU A 74 13.60 -14.13 -7.12
N THR A 75 14.82 -13.86 -6.67
CA THR A 75 16.01 -14.37 -7.31
C THR A 75 15.91 -15.87 -7.05
N LYS A 76 15.16 -16.57 -7.90
CA LYS A 76 15.27 -18.02 -8.03
C LYS A 76 16.66 -18.26 -8.59
N GLN A 77 17.61 -18.49 -7.68
CA GLN A 77 18.75 -19.34 -7.95
C GLN A 77 18.30 -20.79 -7.81
#